data_AF-A0A2M7VDF9-F1
#
_entry.id   AF-A0A2M7VDF9-F1
#
_cell.length_a   1.000
_cell.length_b   1.000
_cell.length_c   1.000
_cell.angle_alpha   90.00
_cell.angle_beta   90.00
_cell.angle_gamma   90.00
#
_symmetry.space_group_name_H-M   'P 1'
#
loop_
_entity.id
_entity.type
_entity.pdbx_description
1 polymer ?
#
loop_
_entity_poly.entity_id
_entity_poly.type
_entity_poly.pdbx_seq_one_letter_code
_entity_poly.pdbx_strand_id
1 'polypeptide(L)' 'ALYANKEEKVLYIKTAIRKIDALKLMFLILWETKSFDNKKYIAISEKIDEIGRMLGGWLGQIMK' A
#
# COMPACT_ATOMS: atom_id res chain seq x y z
N ALA A 1 -24.72 6.59 9.85
CA ALA A 1 -23.50 5.94 9.32
C ALA A 1 -23.75 5.58 7.86
N LEU A 2 -23.20 6.32 6.91
CA LEU A 2 -23.29 5.99 5.49
C LEU A 2 -22.39 4.79 5.22
N TYR A 3 -22.98 3.60 5.17
CA TYR A 3 -22.30 2.43 4.62
C TYR A 3 -22.11 2.69 3.13
N ALA A 4 -20.89 3.09 2.74
CA ALA A 4 -20.52 3.21 1.33
C ALA A 4 -20.86 1.92 0.58
N ASN A 5 -21.37 2.06 -0.63
CA ASN A 5 -21.83 0.92 -1.42
C ASN A 5 -20.65 -0.03 -1.70
N LYS A 6 -20.89 -1.33 -1.89
CA LYS A 6 -19.83 -2.35 -2.06
C LYS A 6 -18.79 -1.92 -3.13
N GLU A 7 -19.28 -1.32 -4.21
CA GLU A 7 -18.48 -0.79 -5.33
C GLU A 7 -17.60 0.41 -4.94
N GLU A 8 -18.11 1.35 -4.15
CA GLU A 8 -17.33 2.49 -3.66
C GLU A 8 -16.19 2.03 -2.75
N LYS A 9 -16.45 1.07 -1.86
CA LYS A 9 -15.41 0.48 -1.00
C LYS A 9 -14.29 -0.16 -1.82
N VAL A 10 -14.64 -0.90 -2.88
CA VAL A 10 -13.67 -1.47 -3.82
C VAL A 10 -12.85 -0.37 -4.50
N LEU A 11 -13.49 0.71 -4.96
CA LEU A 11 -12.80 1.82 -5.60
C LEU A 11 -11.79 2.51 -4.65
N TYR A 12 -12.18 2.73 -3.39
CA TYR A 12 -11.30 3.30 -2.37
C TYR A 12 -10.09 2.39 -2.10
N ILE A 13 -10.31 1.08 -1.94
CA ILE A 13 -9.22 0.12 -1.69
C ILE A 13 -8.28 0.02 -2.90
N LYS A 14 -8.82 -0.06 -4.13
CA LYS A 14 -7.99 -0.03 -5.35
C LYS A 14 -7.17 1.25 -5.46
N THR A 15 -7.71 2.38 -5.01
CA THR A 15 -6.97 3.65 -4.98
C THR A 15 -5.89 3.65 -3.91
N ALA A 16 -6.15 3.08 -2.73
CA ALA A 16 -5.14 2.91 -1.69
C ALA A 16 -3.98 2.00 -2.15
N ILE A 17 -4.28 0.88 -2.82
CA ILE A 17 -3.28 -0.03 -3.40
C ILE A 17 -2.38 0.73 -4.37
N ARG A 18 -2.96 1.47 -5.32
CA ARG A 18 -2.18 2.28 -6.28
C ARG A 18 -1.25 3.29 -5.59
N LYS A 19 -1.70 3.91 -4.49
CA LYS A 19 -0.87 4.84 -3.71
C LYS A 19 0.29 4.13 -3.02
N ILE A 20 0.05 2.94 -2.48
CA ILE A 20 1.10 2.12 -1.86
C ILE A 20 2.13 1.66 -2.88
N ASP A 21 1.71 1.24 -4.07
CA ASP A 21 2.65 0.86 -5.14
C ASP A 21 3.53 2.04 -5.58
N ALA A 22 2.93 3.23 -5.72
CA ALA A 22 3.69 4.45 -5.99
C ALA A 22 4.69 4.78 -4.87
N LEU A 23 4.29 4.61 -3.61
CA LEU A 23 5.15 4.83 -2.45
C LEU A 23 6.35 3.85 -2.45
N LYS A 24 6.12 2.57 -2.76
CA LYS A 24 7.19 1.57 -2.91
C LYS A 24 8.20 2.00 -3.96
N LEU A 25 7.74 2.46 -5.13
CA LEU A 25 8.61 2.94 -6.20
C LEU A 25 9.43 4.16 -5.77
N MET A 26 8.80 5.15 -5.12
CA MET A 26 9.50 6.33 -4.59
C MET A 26 10.58 5.95 -3.57
N PHE A 27 10.27 5.00 -2.68
CA PHE A 27 11.23 4.50 -1.70
C PHE A 27 12.40 3.73 -2.34
N LEU A 28 12.12 2.93 -3.37
CA LEU A 28 13.16 2.24 -4.12
C LEU A 28 14.12 3.24 -4.78
N ILE A 29 13.60 4.31 -5.38
CA ILE A 29 14.41 5.37 -5.97
C ILE A 29 15.25 6.09 -4.90
N LEU A 30 14.66 6.45 -3.76
CA LEU A 30 15.37 7.09 -2.64
C LEU A 30 16.49 6.22 -2.07
N TRP A 31 16.30 4.91 -2.07
CA TRP A 31 17.31 3.94 -1.67
C TRP A 31 18.44 3.86 -2.71
N GLU A 32 18.09 3.79 -3.99
CA GLU A 32 19.06 3.75 -5.10
C GLU A 32 19.95 5.01 -5.13
N THR A 33 19.39 6.19 -4.82
CA THR A 33 20.15 7.43 -4.70
C THR A 33 21.00 7.52 -3.43
N LYS A 34 21.04 6.45 -2.61
CA LYS A 34 21.73 6.37 -1.31
C LYS A 34 21.29 7.47 -0.32
N SER A 35 20.10 8.02 -0.50
CA SER A 35 19.53 9.04 0.40
C SER A 35 19.03 8.43 1.72
N PHE A 36 18.85 7.10 1.75
CA PHE A 36 18.43 6.33 2.91
C PHE A 36 19.48 5.28 3.30
N ASP A 37 19.69 5.12 4.60
CA ASP A 37 20.40 3.96 5.16
C ASP A 37 19.55 2.70 4.95
N ASN A 38 20.18 1.59 4.56
CA ASN A 38 19.56 0.28 4.39
C ASN A 38 18.67 -0.12 5.56
N LYS A 39 19.09 0.15 6.81
CA LYS A 39 18.29 -0.19 8.00
C LYS A 39 16.95 0.55 8.02
N LYS A 40 16.95 1.82 7.65
CA LYS A 40 15.74 2.65 7.59
C LYS A 40 14.85 2.24 6.44
N TYR A 41 15.45 1.94 5.27
CA TYR A 41 14.72 1.44 4.11
C TYR A 41 14.00 0.11 4.43
N ILE A 42 14.69 -0.85 5.04
CA ILE A 42 14.12 -2.15 5.42
C ILE A 42 12.94 -1.96 6.39
N ALA A 43 13.13 -1.18 7.47
CA ALA A 43 12.10 -0.96 8.47
C ALA A 43 10.83 -0.29 7.92
N ILE A 44 10.96 0.56 6.90
CA ILE A 44 9.81 1.20 6.24
C ILE A 44 9.19 0.24 5.21
N SER A 45 10.01 -0.46 4.43
CA SER A 45 9.56 -1.42 3.42
C SER A 45 8.70 -2.53 4.03
N GLU A 46 9.10 -3.08 5.18
CA GLU A 46 8.34 -4.09 5.92
C GLU A 46 6.92 -3.60 6.27
N LYS A 47 6.80 -2.35 6.73
CA LYS A 47 5.50 -1.73 7.06
C LYS A 47 4.65 -1.53 5.81
N ILE A 48 5.26 -1.08 4.71
CA ILE A 48 4.55 -0.88 3.44
C ILE A 48 4.05 -2.22 2.88
N ASP A 49 4.84 -3.29 3.00
CA ASP A 49 4.44 -4.64 2.60
C ASP A 49 3.31 -5.20 3.45
N GLU A 50 3.34 -4.98 4.76
CA GLU A 50 2.23 -5.35 5.65
C GLU A 50 0.93 -4.65 5.25
N ILE A 51 0.98 -3.34 5.00
CA ILE A 51 -0.17 -2.56 4.52
C ILE A 51 -0.67 -3.10 3.17
N GLY A 52 0.23 -3.43 2.25
CA GLY A 52 -0.13 -4.03 0.96
C GLY A 52 -0.87 -5.35 1.10
N ARG A 53 -0.42 -6.24 1.99
CA ARG A 53 -1.10 -7.50 2.30
C ARG A 53 -2.49 -7.27 2.90
N MET A 54 -2.63 -6.33 3.81
CA MET A 54 -3.93 -5.98 4.41
C MET A 54 -4.92 -5.47 3.36
N LEU A 55 -4.48 -4.54 2.49
CA LEU A 55 -5.32 -4.00 1.42
C LEU A 55 -5.72 -5.07 0.40
N GLY A 56 -4.81 -5.97 0.03
CA GLY A 56 -5.11 -7.11 -0.84
C GLY A 56 -6.10 -8.08 -0.22
N GLY A 57 -5.95 -8.37 1.08
CA GLY A 57 -6.89 -9.20 1.84
C GLY A 57 -8.29 -8.59 1.92
N TRP A 58 -8.41 -7.29 2.18
CA TRP A 58 -9.69 -6.57 2.19
C TRP A 58 -10.35 -6.55 0.82
N LEU A 59 -9.57 -6.32 -0.24
CA LEU A 59 -10.10 -6.38 -1.61
C LEU A 59 -10.65 -7.77 -1.93
N GLY A 60 -9.93 -8.84 -1.56
CA GLY A 60 -10.37 -10.22 -1.74
C GLY A 60 -11.65 -10.54 -0.95
N GLN A 61 -11.75 -10.09 0.30
CA GLN A 61 -12.95 -10.26 1.12
C GLN A 61 -14.18 -9.54 0.55
N ILE A 62 -13.98 -8.36 -0.03
CA ILE A 62 -15.09 -7.57 -0.59
C ILE A 62 -15.44 -8.07 -1.99
N MET A 63 -14.51 -8.60 -2.78
CA MET A 63 -14.82 -9.13 -4.11
C MET A 63 -15.48 -10.51 -4.07
N LYS A 64 -15.34 -11.25 -2.97
CA LYS A 64 -16.06 -12.50 -2.69
C LYS A 64 -17.55 -12.23 -2.39
#